data_AF-A0A365PPL7-F1
#
_entry.id   AF-A0A365PPL7-F1
#
_cell.length_a   1.000
_cell.length_b   1.000
_cell.length_c   1.000
_cell.angle_alpha   90.00
_cell.angle_beta   90.00
_cell.angle_gamma   90.00
#
_symmetry.space_group_name_H-M   'P 1'
#
loop_
_entity.id
_entity.type
_entity.pdbx_description
1 polymer ?
#
loop_
_entity_poly.entity_id
_entity_poly.type
_entity_poly.pdbx_seq_one_letter_code
_entity_poly.pdbx_strand_id
1 'polypeptide(L)'
;MARTVDSRWFDTYLNAKRAFEQQGQDATMASVAQALGMNQKTLSRMVSAGRYLERCLPEADQLQVRCSYVHMELLDKISRIAPLLAEELLSGALVNQISISALSERLAELRSQSPMLAHAINARAEKRRTAKGLVRDLFSYLAATPLEFFEAPDGAVLKSASANVFQAPTAAVLDSQGDPQAVLFCKVGGDSRQASGVAMDLYELALARRHMARKVWMVFPERSEVLLHLAELSLWLGGSPLHEDTGWLRLAYFRDFHDRLTLSVFFENDSAKLLAEVESGHGRFAPHQLTWTGAAPERPDDLRVLGLGYTPELPQARFTRSYEEYLRTTATEETNFIKRLKIQDGLGI
;
A
#
# COMPACT_ATOMS: atom_id res chain seq x y z
N MET A 1 11.24 -27.54 39.06
CA MET A 1 10.84 -26.19 39.50
C MET A 1 10.08 -25.53 38.36
N ALA A 2 8.79 -25.23 38.54
CA ALA A 2 8.01 -24.51 37.53
C ALA A 2 8.53 -23.07 37.47
N ARG A 3 9.03 -22.64 36.30
CA ARG A 3 9.34 -21.23 36.05
C ARG A 3 8.08 -20.42 36.35
N THR A 4 8.18 -19.38 37.18
CA THR A 4 7.12 -18.37 37.33
C THR A 4 6.89 -17.72 35.97
N VAL A 5 5.82 -18.11 35.31
CA VAL A 5 5.40 -17.53 34.03
C VAL A 5 4.61 -16.28 34.33
N ASP A 6 4.98 -15.16 33.71
CA ASP A 6 4.22 -13.93 33.80
C ASP A 6 2.89 -14.08 33.03
N SER A 7 1.82 -14.39 33.77
CA SER A 7 0.44 -14.47 33.27
C SER A 7 -0.31 -13.13 33.32
N ARG A 8 0.29 -12.08 33.89
CA ARG A 8 -0.34 -10.74 34.05
C ARG A 8 -0.64 -10.07 32.71
N TRP A 9 -0.09 -10.59 31.62
CA TRP A 9 -0.37 -10.13 30.27
C TRP A 9 -1.86 -10.26 29.91
N PHE A 10 -2.58 -11.26 30.44
CA PHE A 10 -3.99 -11.43 30.13
C PHE A 10 -4.85 -10.40 30.86
N ASP A 11 -4.53 -10.08 32.11
CA ASP A 11 -5.14 -8.98 32.86
C ASP A 11 -4.91 -7.65 32.15
N THR A 12 -3.68 -7.47 31.64
CA THR A 12 -3.31 -6.32 30.83
C THR A 12 -4.16 -6.24 29.56
N TYR A 13 -4.41 -7.37 28.90
CA TYR A 13 -5.32 -7.44 27.75
C TYR A 13 -6.76 -7.04 28.13
N LEU A 14 -7.31 -7.57 29.23
CA LEU A 14 -8.66 -7.24 29.69
C LEU A 14 -8.77 -5.75 30.05
N ASN A 15 -7.76 -5.18 30.70
CA ASN A 15 -7.69 -3.74 30.99
C ASN A 15 -7.59 -2.91 29.71
N ALA A 16 -6.81 -3.35 28.73
CA ALA A 16 -6.73 -2.70 27.43
C ALA A 16 -8.07 -2.73 26.70
N LYS A 17 -8.79 -3.86 26.73
CA LYS A 17 -10.15 -3.97 26.16
C LYS A 17 -11.10 -2.95 26.78
N ARG A 18 -11.14 -2.86 28.12
CA ARG A 18 -11.94 -1.85 28.83
C ARG A 18 -11.53 -0.42 28.47
N ALA A 19 -10.23 -0.15 28.36
CA ALA A 19 -9.74 1.16 27.97
C ALA A 19 -10.13 1.55 26.53
N PHE A 20 -10.10 0.59 25.59
CA PHE A 20 -10.63 0.79 24.24
C PHE A 20 -12.12 1.11 24.27
N GLU A 21 -12.91 0.39 25.07
CA GLU A 21 -14.35 0.62 25.22
C GLU A 21 -14.65 1.99 25.84
N GLN A 22 -13.90 2.40 26.86
CA GLN A 22 -14.05 3.70 27.53
C GLN A 22 -13.66 4.89 26.66
N GLN A 23 -12.61 4.74 25.83
CA GLN A 23 -12.15 5.80 24.92
C GLN A 23 -13.00 5.89 23.64
N GLY A 24 -13.84 4.90 23.35
CA GLY A 24 -14.76 4.92 22.22
C GLY A 24 -14.07 4.93 20.86
N GLN A 25 -14.66 5.64 19.88
CA GLN A 25 -14.20 5.62 18.48
C GLN A 25 -12.83 6.27 18.25
N ASP A 26 -12.38 7.13 19.15
CA ASP A 26 -11.09 7.82 19.07
C ASP A 26 -9.93 7.01 19.68
N ALA A 27 -10.22 5.84 20.24
CA ALA A 27 -9.23 5.00 20.90
C ALA A 27 -8.18 4.48 19.91
N THR A 28 -6.92 4.87 20.11
CA THR A 28 -5.79 4.33 19.36
C THR A 28 -4.95 3.41 20.24
N MET A 29 -4.18 2.50 19.62
CA MET A 29 -3.24 1.67 20.37
C MET A 29 -2.21 2.52 21.13
N ALA A 30 -1.86 3.71 20.63
CA ALA A 30 -0.95 4.63 21.29
C ALA A 30 -1.60 5.29 22.53
N SER A 31 -2.84 5.78 22.42
CA SER A 31 -3.55 6.40 23.55
C SER A 31 -3.84 5.39 24.66
N VAL A 32 -4.21 4.15 24.31
CA VAL A 32 -4.42 3.08 25.30
C VAL A 32 -3.10 2.63 25.93
N ALA A 33 -2.01 2.51 25.15
CA ALA A 33 -0.69 2.22 25.71
C ALA A 33 -0.23 3.29 26.70
N GLN A 34 -0.45 4.57 26.38
CA GLN A 34 -0.15 5.68 27.27
C GLN A 34 -1.00 5.62 28.55
N ALA A 35 -2.30 5.38 28.44
CA ALA A 35 -3.20 5.27 29.59
C ALA A 35 -2.83 4.11 30.54
N LEU A 36 -2.28 3.02 29.99
CA LEU A 36 -1.81 1.87 30.77
C LEU A 36 -0.33 1.97 31.19
N GLY A 37 0.37 3.04 30.83
CA GLY A 37 1.80 3.21 31.15
C GLY A 37 2.70 2.17 30.47
N MET A 38 2.34 1.71 29.27
CA MET A 38 3.01 0.60 28.58
C MET A 38 3.67 1.01 27.27
N ASN A 39 4.68 0.23 26.87
CA ASN A 39 5.20 0.31 25.50
C ASN A 39 4.15 -0.18 24.49
N GLN A 40 3.84 0.64 23.48
CA GLN A 40 2.85 0.36 22.45
C GLN A 40 3.09 -0.97 21.72
N LYS A 41 4.35 -1.32 21.42
CA LYS A 41 4.69 -2.56 20.71
C LYS A 41 4.38 -3.78 21.58
N THR A 42 4.70 -3.72 22.87
CA THR A 42 4.39 -4.80 23.82
C THR A 42 2.88 -4.96 23.99
N LEU A 43 2.16 -3.84 24.18
CA LEU A 43 0.70 -3.87 24.29
C LEU A 43 0.05 -4.46 23.04
N SER A 44 0.50 -4.06 21.85
CA SER A 44 -0.04 -4.60 20.59
C SER A 44 0.11 -6.11 20.47
N ARG A 45 1.20 -6.69 21.01
CA ARG A 45 1.40 -8.15 21.01
C ARG A 45 0.47 -8.83 22.00
N MET A 46 0.33 -8.29 23.20
CA MET A 46 -0.60 -8.80 24.22
C MET A 46 -2.05 -8.73 23.75
N VAL A 47 -2.47 -7.63 23.10
CA VAL A 47 -3.80 -7.48 22.53
C VAL A 47 -4.05 -8.49 21.41
N SER A 48 -3.06 -8.73 20.53
CA SER A 48 -3.19 -9.75 19.49
C SER A 48 -3.34 -11.15 20.08
N ALA A 49 -2.53 -11.49 21.07
CA ALA A 49 -2.59 -12.76 21.80
C ALA A 49 -3.94 -12.94 22.52
N GLY A 50 -4.40 -11.90 23.21
CA GLY A 50 -5.67 -11.91 23.94
C GLY A 50 -6.88 -12.06 23.04
N ARG A 51 -6.92 -11.35 21.90
CA ARG A 51 -7.98 -11.50 20.89
C ARG A 51 -8.01 -12.89 20.28
N TYR A 52 -6.86 -13.51 20.05
CA TYR A 52 -6.82 -14.90 19.60
C TYR A 52 -7.42 -15.81 20.66
N LEU A 53 -6.98 -15.68 21.91
CA LEU A 53 -7.49 -16.48 23.02
C LEU A 53 -9.01 -16.30 23.22
N GLU A 54 -9.53 -15.07 23.20
CA GLU A 54 -10.96 -14.79 23.33
C GLU A 54 -11.80 -15.39 22.20
N ARG A 55 -11.28 -15.47 20.98
CA ARG A 55 -11.97 -16.19 19.89
C ARG A 55 -12.04 -17.69 20.13
N CYS A 56 -11.00 -18.28 20.72
CA CYS A 56 -10.94 -19.70 21.01
C CYS A 56 -11.70 -20.07 22.29
N LEU A 57 -11.68 -19.19 23.28
CA LEU A 57 -12.24 -19.40 24.61
C LEU A 57 -12.81 -18.07 25.14
N PRO A 58 -14.04 -17.69 24.72
CA PRO A 58 -14.63 -16.39 25.04
C PRO A 58 -14.80 -16.10 26.53
N GLU A 59 -14.96 -17.16 27.33
CA GLU A 59 -15.16 -17.09 28.79
C GLU A 59 -13.88 -17.37 29.57
N ALA A 60 -12.70 -17.22 28.95
CA ALA A 60 -11.42 -17.43 29.61
C ALA A 60 -11.24 -16.49 30.80
N ASP A 61 -11.01 -17.05 31.98
CA ASP A 61 -10.63 -16.32 33.18
C ASP A 61 -9.10 -16.29 33.36
N GLN A 62 -8.62 -15.29 34.09
CA GLN A 62 -7.22 -15.08 34.47
C GLN A 62 -6.60 -16.33 35.11
N LEU A 63 -7.37 -17.06 35.94
CA LEU A 63 -6.89 -18.27 36.62
C LEU A 63 -6.59 -19.44 35.66
N GLN A 64 -7.19 -19.41 34.47
CA GLN A 64 -7.02 -20.42 33.42
C GLN A 64 -5.82 -20.12 32.53
N VAL A 65 -5.35 -18.87 32.48
CA VAL A 65 -4.22 -18.45 31.64
C VAL A 65 -2.92 -18.51 32.45
N ARG A 66 -2.19 -19.62 32.34
CA ARG A 66 -0.92 -19.85 33.05
C ARG A 66 0.29 -19.86 32.12
N CYS A 67 0.16 -19.19 30.98
CA CYS A 67 1.17 -19.11 29.94
C CYS A 67 1.60 -17.67 29.67
N SER A 68 2.71 -17.50 28.96
CA SER A 68 3.13 -16.20 28.42
C SER A 68 2.33 -15.86 27.15
N TYR A 69 2.07 -14.57 26.89
CA TYR A 69 1.43 -14.09 25.66
C TYR A 69 2.09 -14.63 24.38
N VAL A 70 3.38 -14.98 24.44
CA VAL A 70 4.12 -15.53 23.30
C VAL A 70 3.56 -16.89 22.86
N HIS A 71 3.03 -17.71 23.77
CA HIS A 71 2.38 -18.98 23.42
C HIS A 71 1.16 -18.73 22.55
N MET A 72 0.30 -17.80 22.97
CA MET A 72 -0.90 -17.43 22.22
C MET A 72 -0.56 -16.73 20.89
N GLU A 73 0.50 -15.92 20.84
CA GLU A 73 0.99 -15.33 19.59
C GLU A 73 1.47 -16.40 18.59
N LEU A 74 2.14 -17.45 19.06
CA LEU A 74 2.57 -18.57 18.23
C LEU A 74 1.39 -19.43 17.78
N LEU A 75 0.43 -19.69 18.65
CA LEU A 75 -0.80 -20.41 18.28
C LEU A 75 -1.67 -19.64 17.29
N ASP A 76 -1.78 -18.30 17.40
CA ASP A 76 -2.45 -17.48 16.38
C ASP A 76 -1.75 -17.59 15.01
N LYS A 77 -0.42 -17.80 14.98
CA LYS A 77 0.31 -18.05 13.72
C LYS A 77 0.10 -19.47 13.20
N ILE A 78 0.10 -20.47 14.08
CA ILE A 78 -0.16 -21.87 13.73
C ILE A 78 -1.58 -22.02 13.20
N SER A 79 -2.58 -21.42 13.85
CA SER A 79 -4.00 -21.53 13.47
C SER A 79 -4.31 -20.99 12.08
N ARG A 80 -3.50 -20.06 11.56
CA ARG A 80 -3.62 -19.54 10.19
C ARG A 80 -3.14 -20.53 9.12
N ILE A 81 -2.35 -21.54 9.51
CA ILE A 81 -1.82 -22.57 8.61
C ILE A 81 -2.56 -23.89 8.85
N ALA A 82 -2.69 -24.30 10.11
CA ALA A 82 -3.31 -25.53 10.55
C ALA A 82 -4.25 -25.25 11.74
N PRO A 83 -5.52 -24.87 11.48
CA PRO A 83 -6.49 -24.52 12.53
C PRO A 83 -6.69 -25.63 13.56
N LEU A 84 -6.92 -26.87 13.09
CA LEU A 84 -7.17 -28.04 13.95
C LEU A 84 -5.99 -28.33 14.89
N LEU A 85 -4.76 -28.24 14.37
CA LEU A 85 -3.56 -28.42 15.19
C LEU A 85 -3.44 -27.32 16.24
N ALA A 86 -3.77 -26.07 15.93
CA ALA A 86 -3.74 -24.99 16.92
C ALA A 86 -4.75 -25.22 18.05
N GLU A 87 -5.93 -25.76 17.72
CA GLU A 87 -6.97 -26.13 18.67
C GLU A 87 -6.51 -27.27 19.58
N GLU A 88 -5.89 -28.32 19.03
CA GLU A 88 -5.30 -29.43 19.79
C GLU A 88 -4.22 -28.95 20.78
N LEU A 89 -3.39 -28.00 20.37
CA LEU A 89 -2.28 -27.47 21.17
C LEU A 89 -2.74 -26.43 22.21
N LEU A 90 -3.96 -25.89 22.11
CA LEU A 90 -4.42 -24.76 22.92
C LEU A 90 -4.40 -25.06 24.41
N SER A 91 -4.98 -26.19 24.82
CA SER A 91 -5.09 -26.57 26.23
C SER A 91 -3.73 -26.71 26.89
N GLY A 92 -2.79 -27.42 26.23
CA GLY A 92 -1.42 -27.60 26.71
C GLY A 92 -0.62 -26.29 26.73
N ALA A 93 -0.82 -25.41 25.75
CA ALA A 93 -0.18 -24.10 25.73
C ALA A 93 -0.69 -23.19 26.85
N LEU A 94 -2.01 -23.17 27.12
CA LEU A 94 -2.64 -22.35 28.16
C LEU A 94 -2.08 -22.60 29.55
N VAL A 95 -1.77 -23.86 29.87
CA VAL A 95 -1.18 -24.26 31.14
C VAL A 95 0.34 -24.38 31.10
N ASN A 96 0.98 -23.85 30.04
CA ASN A 96 2.44 -23.84 29.85
C ASN A 96 3.06 -25.25 29.91
N GLN A 97 2.33 -26.27 29.44
CA GLN A 97 2.85 -27.63 29.24
C GLN A 97 3.57 -27.77 27.90
N ILE A 98 3.25 -26.91 26.93
CA ILE A 98 3.94 -26.84 25.65
C ILE A 98 4.89 -25.65 25.69
N SER A 99 6.17 -25.87 25.40
CA SER A 99 7.17 -24.80 25.41
C SER A 99 7.04 -23.89 24.19
N ILE A 100 7.49 -22.64 24.34
CA ILE A 100 7.64 -21.69 23.23
C ILE A 100 8.53 -22.26 22.12
N SER A 101 9.59 -23.01 22.47
CA SER A 101 10.47 -23.63 21.49
C SER A 101 9.74 -24.68 20.66
N ALA A 102 8.97 -25.56 21.30
CA ALA A 102 8.17 -26.58 20.62
C ALA A 102 7.13 -25.97 19.67
N LEU A 103 6.43 -24.91 20.12
CA LEU A 103 5.51 -24.18 19.24
C LEU A 103 6.23 -23.50 18.07
N SER A 104 7.45 -23.00 18.28
CA SER A 104 8.24 -22.36 17.24
C SER A 104 8.75 -23.36 16.21
N GLU A 105 9.24 -24.52 16.65
CA GLU A 105 9.63 -25.65 15.80
C GLU A 105 8.43 -26.13 14.99
N ARG A 106 7.29 -26.34 15.63
CA ARG A 106 6.06 -26.75 14.94
C ARG A 106 5.61 -25.74 13.88
N LEU A 107 5.69 -24.45 14.19
CA LEU A 107 5.42 -23.39 13.22
C LEU A 107 6.42 -23.41 12.05
N ALA A 108 7.69 -23.72 12.30
CA ALA A 108 8.71 -23.85 11.26
C ALA A 108 8.46 -25.07 10.35
N GLU A 109 8.09 -26.21 10.93
CA GLU A 109 7.69 -27.42 10.19
C GLU A 109 6.47 -27.16 9.29
N LEU A 110 5.42 -26.53 9.83
CA LEU A 110 4.23 -26.19 9.04
C LEU A 110 4.57 -25.26 7.87
N ARG A 111 5.51 -24.33 8.09
CA ARG A 111 5.97 -23.43 7.04
C ARG A 111 6.77 -24.13 5.95
N SER A 112 7.56 -25.15 6.30
CA SER A 112 8.30 -25.94 5.31
C SER A 112 7.40 -26.92 4.54
N GLN A 113 6.37 -27.47 5.19
CA GLN A 113 5.42 -28.42 4.59
C GLN A 113 4.36 -27.73 3.71
N SER A 114 4.09 -26.43 3.91
CA SER A 114 3.16 -25.66 3.08
C SER A 114 3.75 -24.32 2.65
N PRO A 115 4.68 -24.32 1.68
CA PRO A 115 5.38 -23.12 1.22
C PRO A 115 4.43 -22.05 0.70
N MET A 116 3.34 -22.41 0.01
CA MET A 116 2.37 -21.46 -0.53
C MET A 116 1.56 -20.71 0.55
N LEU A 117 1.13 -21.40 1.62
CA LEU A 117 0.39 -20.79 2.74
C LEU A 117 1.31 -19.97 3.64
N ALA A 118 2.54 -20.45 3.87
CA ALA A 118 3.59 -19.67 4.53
C ALA A 118 3.94 -18.40 3.75
N HIS A 119 4.02 -18.50 2.42
CA HIS A 119 4.23 -17.39 1.52
C HIS A 119 3.05 -16.41 1.57
N ALA A 120 1.80 -16.86 1.56
CA ALA A 120 0.63 -15.97 1.66
C ALA A 120 0.56 -15.17 2.98
N ILE A 121 0.89 -15.81 4.12
CA ILE A 121 0.90 -15.15 5.44
C ILE A 121 2.07 -14.17 5.56
N ASN A 122 3.26 -14.56 5.11
CA ASN A 122 4.43 -13.70 5.12
C ASN A 122 4.30 -12.57 4.08
N ALA A 123 3.74 -12.84 2.90
CA ALA A 123 3.46 -11.84 1.86
C ALA A 123 2.50 -10.76 2.37
N ARG A 124 1.48 -11.11 3.17
CA ARG A 124 0.60 -10.09 3.76
C ARG A 124 1.31 -9.20 4.79
N ALA A 125 2.18 -9.78 5.62
CA ALA A 125 2.97 -9.05 6.60
C ALA A 125 4.05 -8.18 5.93
N GLU A 126 4.76 -8.74 4.95
CA GLU A 126 5.77 -8.07 4.14
C GLU A 126 5.14 -6.97 3.30
N LYS A 127 4.00 -7.21 2.65
CA LYS A 127 3.23 -6.17 1.94
C LYS A 127 2.83 -5.02 2.84
N ARG A 128 2.38 -5.29 4.08
CA ARG A 128 2.06 -4.22 5.03
C ARG A 128 3.31 -3.45 5.44
N ARG A 129 4.45 -4.11 5.54
CA ARG A 129 5.75 -3.49 5.81
C ARG A 129 6.20 -2.63 4.63
N THR A 130 6.14 -3.14 3.41
CA THR A 130 6.45 -2.42 2.16
C THR A 130 5.51 -1.24 1.96
N ALA A 131 4.19 -1.38 2.19
CA ALA A 131 3.23 -0.28 2.13
C ALA A 131 3.59 0.83 3.12
N LYS A 132 3.91 0.47 4.37
CA LYS A 132 4.32 1.44 5.40
C LYS A 132 5.68 2.07 5.08
N GLY A 133 6.62 1.29 4.55
CA GLY A 133 7.90 1.77 4.05
C GLY A 133 7.69 2.81 2.96
N LEU A 134 6.93 2.48 1.92
CA LEU A 134 6.60 3.37 0.81
C LEU A 134 5.95 4.68 1.25
N VAL A 135 5.02 4.64 2.21
CA VAL A 135 4.41 5.85 2.79
C VAL A 135 5.42 6.70 3.57
N ARG A 136 6.28 6.05 4.37
CA ARG A 136 7.37 6.74 5.08
C ARG A 136 8.31 7.40 4.09
N ASP A 137 8.72 6.66 3.08
CA ASP A 137 9.64 7.06 2.02
C ASP A 137 9.07 8.25 1.23
N LEU A 138 7.77 8.23 0.92
CA LEU A 138 7.06 9.39 0.36
C LEU A 138 7.14 10.63 1.26
N PHE A 139 6.86 10.50 2.55
CA PHE A 139 6.90 11.65 3.45
C PHE A 139 8.31 12.17 3.72
N SER A 140 9.32 11.29 3.73
CA SER A 140 10.73 11.70 3.77
C SER A 140 11.09 12.51 2.52
N TYR A 141 10.67 12.05 1.34
CA TYR A 141 10.88 12.75 0.07
C TYR A 141 10.17 14.12 0.05
N LEU A 142 8.88 14.17 0.42
CA LEU A 142 8.10 15.41 0.48
C LEU A 142 8.66 16.45 1.46
N ALA A 143 9.36 16.01 2.51
CA ALA A 143 10.00 16.92 3.46
C ALA A 143 11.30 17.55 2.93
N ALA A 144 11.99 16.86 2.01
CA ALA A 144 13.28 17.29 1.47
C ALA A 144 13.18 17.87 0.05
N THR A 145 12.03 17.72 -0.62
CA THR A 145 11.86 18.08 -2.04
C THR A 145 11.06 19.37 -2.18
N PRO A 146 11.51 20.33 -3.00
CA PRO A 146 10.72 21.50 -3.38
C PRO A 146 9.40 21.10 -4.07
N LEU A 147 8.30 21.80 -3.77
CA LEU A 147 6.96 21.45 -4.29
C LEU A 147 6.74 21.84 -5.75
N GLU A 148 7.68 22.58 -6.33
CA GLU A 148 7.83 22.78 -7.77
C GLU A 148 7.92 21.43 -8.52
N PHE A 149 8.47 20.39 -7.88
CA PHE A 149 8.46 19.02 -8.41
C PHE A 149 7.04 18.51 -8.67
N PHE A 150 6.05 18.99 -7.92
CA PHE A 150 4.64 18.63 -8.08
C PHE A 150 3.83 19.73 -8.78
N GLU A 151 4.51 20.63 -9.52
CA GLU A 151 3.90 21.76 -10.23
C GLU A 151 3.17 22.75 -9.27
N ALA A 152 3.62 22.83 -8.00
CA ALA A 152 3.00 23.63 -6.95
C ALA A 152 4.03 24.52 -6.20
N PRO A 153 4.62 25.54 -6.86
CA PRO A 153 5.58 26.45 -6.23
C PRO A 153 4.98 27.15 -5.02
N ASP A 154 5.76 27.29 -3.96
CA ASP A 154 5.38 27.92 -2.69
C ASP A 154 4.10 27.35 -2.05
N GLY A 155 3.77 26.12 -2.42
CA GLY A 155 2.59 25.40 -1.95
C GLY A 155 2.76 24.77 -0.57
N ALA A 156 1.84 23.86 -0.25
CA ALA A 156 1.86 23.11 1.01
C ALA A 156 1.51 21.64 0.82
N VAL A 157 1.94 20.79 1.76
CA VAL A 157 1.60 19.36 1.80
C VAL A 157 0.60 19.09 2.91
N LEU A 158 -0.55 18.53 2.56
CA LEU A 158 -1.49 17.95 3.51
C LEU A 158 -1.27 16.45 3.63
N LYS A 159 -1.05 15.98 4.85
CA LYS A 159 -0.96 14.55 5.16
C LYS A 159 -2.34 14.02 5.51
N SER A 160 -2.71 12.85 4.99
CA SER A 160 -3.96 12.22 5.41
C SER A 160 -3.92 11.87 6.90
N ALA A 161 -4.93 12.30 7.65
CA ALA A 161 -5.10 11.97 9.07
C ALA A 161 -5.42 10.49 9.30
N SER A 162 -6.00 9.81 8.31
CA SER A 162 -6.34 8.38 8.37
C SER A 162 -5.67 7.61 7.23
N ALA A 163 -4.83 6.66 7.60
CA ALA A 163 -4.06 5.83 6.67
C ALA A 163 -4.90 4.70 6.06
N ASN A 164 -6.07 5.00 5.48
CA ASN A 164 -6.72 4.04 4.59
C ASN A 164 -6.04 4.08 3.22
N VAL A 165 -4.86 3.43 3.16
CA VAL A 165 -3.96 3.32 1.99
C VAL A 165 -4.69 2.82 0.74
N PHE A 166 -5.83 2.15 0.91
CA PHE A 166 -6.57 1.54 -0.18
C PHE A 166 -7.49 2.51 -0.92
N GLN A 167 -8.10 3.49 -0.25
CA GLN A 167 -9.20 4.29 -0.83
C GLN A 167 -8.97 5.81 -0.82
N ALA A 168 -8.22 6.33 0.15
CA ALA A 168 -7.96 7.76 0.28
C ALA A 168 -6.55 8.13 -0.20
N PRO A 169 -6.34 9.37 -0.67
CA PRO A 169 -4.98 9.87 -0.89
C PRO A 169 -4.14 9.73 0.37
N THR A 170 -2.87 9.37 0.19
CA THR A 170 -1.86 9.38 1.25
C THR A 170 -1.50 10.81 1.64
N ALA A 171 -1.42 11.69 0.64
CA ALA A 171 -1.15 13.11 0.80
C ALA A 171 -1.83 13.92 -0.31
N ALA A 172 -1.93 15.23 -0.13
CA ALA A 172 -2.23 16.19 -1.18
C ALA A 172 -1.17 17.30 -1.20
N VAL A 173 -0.81 17.78 -2.39
CA VAL A 173 -0.01 18.99 -2.59
C VAL A 173 -0.95 20.09 -3.06
N LEU A 174 -0.95 21.19 -2.32
CA LEU A 174 -1.70 22.39 -2.62
C LEU A 174 -0.76 23.43 -3.23
N ASP A 175 -1.28 24.30 -4.10
CA ASP A 175 -0.56 25.50 -4.51
C ASP A 175 -0.57 26.59 -3.42
N SER A 176 0.00 27.76 -3.74
CA SER A 176 0.09 28.92 -2.86
C SER A 176 -1.28 29.52 -2.48
N GLN A 177 -2.36 29.21 -3.21
CA GLN A 177 -3.72 29.63 -2.90
C GLN A 177 -4.48 28.59 -2.07
N GLY A 178 -3.88 27.42 -1.84
CA GLY A 178 -4.50 26.30 -1.14
C GLY A 178 -5.30 25.37 -2.04
N ASP A 179 -5.25 25.55 -3.36
CA ASP A 179 -5.97 24.68 -4.30
C ASP A 179 -5.19 23.37 -4.55
N PRO A 180 -5.85 22.21 -4.57
CA PRO A 180 -5.16 20.94 -4.79
C PRO A 180 -4.56 20.80 -6.20
N GLN A 181 -3.23 20.80 -6.28
CA GLN A 181 -2.49 20.54 -7.52
C GLN A 181 -2.30 19.04 -7.73
N ALA A 182 -1.97 18.29 -6.66
CA ALA A 182 -1.74 16.87 -6.74
C ALA A 182 -2.37 16.11 -5.55
N VAL A 183 -2.93 14.93 -5.82
CA VAL A 183 -3.22 13.92 -4.78
C VAL A 183 -2.33 12.71 -4.98
N LEU A 184 -1.67 12.25 -3.92
CA LEU A 184 -0.70 11.16 -3.99
C LEU A 184 -1.23 9.90 -3.33
N PHE A 185 -1.08 8.77 -4.01
CA PHE A 185 -1.49 7.46 -3.55
C PHE A 185 -0.27 6.52 -3.53
N CYS A 186 0.13 6.05 -2.34
CA CYS A 186 1.10 4.97 -2.25
C CYS A 186 0.42 3.62 -2.49
N LYS A 187 0.81 2.92 -3.57
CA LYS A 187 0.25 1.63 -3.96
C LYS A 187 1.33 0.56 -4.03
N VAL A 188 1.04 -0.59 -3.43
CA VAL A 188 1.85 -1.80 -3.56
C VAL A 188 1.04 -2.80 -4.38
N GLY A 189 1.67 -3.39 -5.39
CA GLY A 189 1.11 -4.50 -6.14
C GLY A 189 0.68 -5.66 -5.20
N GLY A 190 -0.25 -6.49 -5.66
CA GLY A 190 -0.70 -7.65 -4.90
C GLY A 190 -0.21 -8.94 -5.51
N ASP A 191 0.52 -9.76 -4.75
CA ASP A 191 0.99 -11.08 -5.20
C ASP A 191 -0.17 -12.09 -5.38
N SER A 192 -1.34 -11.80 -4.78
CA SER A 192 -2.51 -12.68 -4.81
C SER A 192 -3.51 -12.38 -5.94
N ARG A 193 -3.29 -11.32 -6.73
CA ARG A 193 -4.16 -10.92 -7.85
C ARG A 193 -3.29 -10.62 -9.06
N GLN A 194 -3.78 -10.94 -10.26
CA GLN A 194 -3.06 -10.61 -11.50
C GLN A 194 -2.82 -9.10 -11.60
N ALA A 195 -1.63 -8.70 -12.05
CA ALA A 195 -1.22 -7.29 -12.14
C ALA A 195 -2.18 -6.45 -13.00
N SER A 196 -2.70 -7.03 -14.08
CA SER A 196 -3.72 -6.44 -14.95
C SER A 196 -5.01 -6.07 -14.20
N GLY A 197 -5.55 -7.00 -13.40
CA GLY A 197 -6.76 -6.74 -12.60
C GLY A 197 -6.53 -5.67 -11.53
N VAL A 198 -5.36 -5.68 -10.88
CA VAL A 198 -5.01 -4.63 -9.91
C VAL A 198 -4.85 -3.27 -10.60
N ALA A 199 -4.28 -3.23 -11.80
CA ALA A 199 -4.12 -2.00 -12.57
C ALA A 199 -5.49 -1.41 -12.96
N MET A 200 -6.47 -2.23 -13.36
CA MET A 200 -7.84 -1.77 -13.62
C MET A 200 -8.48 -1.14 -12.36
N ASP A 201 -8.42 -1.83 -11.22
CA ASP A 201 -8.94 -1.30 -9.95
C ASP A 201 -8.28 0.06 -9.58
N LEU A 202 -6.97 0.20 -9.84
CA LEU A 202 -6.24 1.44 -9.58
C LEU A 202 -6.57 2.55 -10.57
N TYR A 203 -6.81 2.21 -11.84
CA TYR A 203 -7.24 3.16 -12.85
C TYR A 203 -8.63 3.73 -12.51
N GLU A 204 -9.58 2.87 -12.16
CA GLU A 204 -10.91 3.27 -11.70
C GLU A 204 -10.85 4.16 -10.45
N LEU A 205 -9.99 3.79 -9.49
CA LEU A 205 -9.74 4.64 -8.33
C LEU A 205 -9.19 6.02 -8.74
N ALA A 206 -8.22 6.06 -9.65
CA ALA A 206 -7.63 7.31 -10.12
C ALA A 206 -8.70 8.20 -10.78
N LEU A 207 -9.52 7.60 -11.65
CA LEU A 207 -10.61 8.28 -12.35
C LEU A 207 -11.66 8.82 -11.36
N ALA A 208 -12.08 8.00 -10.39
CA ALA A 208 -13.02 8.41 -9.34
C ALA A 208 -12.49 9.55 -8.48
N ARG A 209 -11.17 9.76 -8.44
CA ARG A 209 -10.49 10.80 -7.65
C ARG A 209 -9.96 11.95 -8.50
N ARG A 210 -10.16 11.92 -9.82
CA ARG A 210 -9.69 12.94 -10.76
C ARG A 210 -10.21 14.35 -10.42
N HIS A 211 -11.40 14.45 -9.85
CA HIS A 211 -11.99 15.74 -9.46
C HIS A 211 -11.32 16.39 -8.24
N MET A 212 -10.49 15.65 -7.49
CA MET A 212 -9.92 16.15 -6.23
C MET A 212 -8.72 17.06 -6.43
N ALA A 213 -8.01 16.96 -7.56
CA ALA A 213 -6.83 17.77 -7.87
C ALA A 213 -6.54 17.75 -9.36
N ARG A 214 -5.69 18.67 -9.84
CA ARG A 214 -5.27 18.68 -11.26
C ARG A 214 -4.56 17.38 -11.67
N LYS A 215 -3.77 16.80 -10.77
CA LYS A 215 -3.00 15.57 -10.99
C LYS A 215 -3.30 14.51 -9.93
N VAL A 216 -3.43 13.27 -10.36
CA VAL A 216 -3.45 12.08 -9.51
C VAL A 216 -2.12 11.36 -9.65
N TRP A 217 -1.38 11.24 -8.57
CA TRP A 217 -0.09 10.57 -8.51
C TRP A 217 -0.25 9.18 -7.89
N MET A 218 0.13 8.14 -8.64
CA MET A 218 0.24 6.78 -8.13
C MET A 218 1.73 6.46 -7.94
N VAL A 219 2.12 6.28 -6.68
CA VAL A 219 3.50 6.05 -6.26
C VAL A 219 3.68 4.58 -5.89
N PHE A 220 4.66 3.93 -6.50
CA PHE A 220 4.93 2.50 -6.36
C PHE A 220 6.35 2.23 -5.81
N PRO A 221 6.63 1.02 -5.30
CA PRO A 221 8.00 0.54 -5.16
C PRO A 221 8.67 0.37 -6.53
N GLU A 222 10.00 0.33 -6.55
CA GLU A 222 10.76 -0.04 -7.74
C GLU A 222 10.28 -1.38 -8.33
N ARG A 223 10.28 -1.50 -9.67
CA ARG A 223 9.96 -2.73 -10.41
C ARG A 223 8.53 -3.25 -10.20
N SER A 224 7.57 -2.36 -9.95
CA SER A 224 6.17 -2.77 -9.85
C SER A 224 5.57 -3.11 -11.22
N GLU A 225 5.26 -4.38 -11.46
CA GLU A 225 4.53 -4.81 -12.68
C GLU A 225 3.17 -4.11 -12.83
N VAL A 226 2.51 -3.80 -11.71
CA VAL A 226 1.25 -3.05 -11.69
C VAL A 226 1.42 -1.64 -12.25
N LEU A 227 2.57 -1.00 -12.03
CA LEU A 227 2.86 0.32 -12.62
C LEU A 227 2.85 0.24 -14.14
N LEU A 228 3.52 -0.75 -14.72
CA LEU A 228 3.61 -0.89 -16.18
C LEU A 228 2.24 -1.22 -16.80
N HIS A 229 1.44 -2.09 -16.16
CA HIS A 229 0.07 -2.34 -16.58
C HIS A 229 -0.80 -1.09 -16.48
N LEU A 230 -0.68 -0.31 -15.40
CA LEU A 230 -1.43 0.94 -15.24
C LEU A 230 -0.98 2.01 -16.25
N ALA A 231 0.31 2.05 -16.58
CA ALA A 231 0.85 2.93 -17.62
C ALA A 231 0.23 2.61 -18.97
N GLU A 232 0.13 1.33 -19.33
CA GLU A 232 -0.51 0.89 -20.58
C GLU A 232 -2.01 1.20 -20.59
N LEU A 233 -2.73 0.95 -19.49
CA LEU A 233 -4.13 1.35 -19.37
C LEU A 233 -4.31 2.86 -19.59
N SER A 234 -3.40 3.68 -19.08
CA SER A 234 -3.46 5.14 -19.26
C SER A 234 -3.20 5.59 -20.70
N LEU A 235 -2.59 4.76 -21.55
CA LEU A 235 -2.48 4.98 -23.00
C LEU A 235 -3.82 4.70 -23.67
N TRP A 236 -4.47 3.58 -23.34
CA TRP A 236 -5.73 3.15 -23.96
C TRP A 236 -6.97 3.95 -23.51
N LEU A 237 -7.01 4.31 -22.23
CA LEU A 237 -8.19 4.86 -21.56
C LEU A 237 -8.05 6.35 -21.24
N GLY A 238 -6.90 6.96 -21.53
CA GLY A 238 -6.56 8.33 -21.19
C GLY A 238 -5.85 8.48 -19.84
N GLY A 239 -5.29 9.66 -19.57
CA GLY A 239 -4.51 9.91 -18.34
C GLY A 239 -3.00 9.96 -18.55
N SER A 240 -2.49 9.30 -19.59
CA SER A 240 -1.06 9.27 -19.90
C SER A 240 -0.50 10.66 -20.20
N PRO A 241 0.77 10.95 -19.84
CA PRO A 241 1.50 12.16 -20.23
C PRO A 241 1.53 12.44 -21.74
N LEU A 242 1.28 11.45 -22.61
CA LEU A 242 1.24 11.63 -24.06
C LEU A 242 -0.07 12.27 -24.57
N HIS A 243 -1.11 12.34 -23.76
CA HIS A 243 -2.37 12.96 -24.15
C HIS A 243 -2.33 14.48 -23.92
N GLU A 244 -2.66 15.26 -24.96
CA GLU A 244 -2.60 16.73 -24.98
C GLU A 244 -3.37 17.40 -23.84
N ASP A 245 -4.56 16.90 -23.51
CA ASP A 245 -5.42 17.50 -22.48
C ASP A 245 -5.43 16.73 -21.16
N THR A 246 -4.77 15.57 -21.09
CA THR A 246 -5.11 14.56 -20.08
C THR A 246 -3.94 13.89 -19.39
N GLY A 247 -2.74 14.48 -19.37
CA GLY A 247 -1.68 14.05 -18.44
C GLY A 247 -2.05 14.31 -16.97
N TRP A 248 -3.22 13.88 -16.51
CA TRP A 248 -3.73 13.99 -15.15
C TRP A 248 -3.26 12.83 -14.29
N LEU A 249 -2.95 11.67 -14.87
CA LEU A 249 -2.37 10.54 -14.14
C LEU A 249 -0.84 10.61 -14.20
N ARG A 250 -0.20 10.63 -13.03
CA ARG A 250 1.25 10.61 -12.88
C ARG A 250 1.64 9.31 -12.19
N LEU A 251 2.49 8.53 -12.84
CA LEU A 251 3.00 7.29 -12.28
C LEU A 251 4.43 7.53 -11.84
N ALA A 252 4.74 7.16 -10.60
CA ALA A 252 6.07 7.36 -10.04
C ALA A 252 6.49 6.16 -9.20
N TYR A 253 7.80 5.99 -9.03
CA TYR A 253 8.37 4.95 -8.21
C TYR A 253 9.66 5.39 -7.55
N PHE A 254 9.92 4.87 -6.36
CA PHE A 254 11.18 5.12 -5.69
C PHE A 254 12.28 4.22 -6.25
N ARG A 255 13.44 4.80 -6.52
CA ARG A 255 14.70 4.09 -6.77
C ARG A 255 15.67 4.36 -5.65
N ASP A 256 16.40 3.32 -5.28
CA ASP A 256 17.57 3.42 -4.42
C ASP A 256 18.80 3.67 -5.30
N PHE A 257 19.37 4.88 -5.22
CA PHE A 257 20.55 5.26 -5.99
C PHE A 257 21.63 5.74 -5.04
N HIS A 258 22.65 4.90 -4.82
CA HIS A 258 23.79 5.20 -3.95
C HIS A 258 23.39 5.73 -2.56
N ASP A 259 22.58 4.96 -1.83
CA ASP A 259 22.07 5.28 -0.48
C ASP A 259 21.13 6.50 -0.43
N ARG A 260 20.65 6.98 -1.59
CA ARG A 260 19.67 8.06 -1.69
C ARG A 260 18.40 7.60 -2.38
N LEU A 261 17.29 7.85 -1.69
CA LEU A 261 15.96 7.56 -2.19
C LEU A 261 15.50 8.68 -3.14
N THR A 262 15.29 8.34 -4.41
CA THR A 262 14.85 9.28 -5.44
C THR A 262 13.50 8.88 -6.02
N LEU A 263 12.61 9.84 -6.25
CA LEU A 263 11.30 9.58 -6.86
C LEU A 263 11.40 9.75 -8.38
N SER A 264 11.45 8.62 -9.10
CA SER A 264 11.40 8.62 -10.56
C SER A 264 9.97 8.72 -11.06
N VAL A 265 9.75 9.51 -12.11
CA VAL A 265 8.43 9.69 -12.73
C VAL A 265 8.42 9.03 -14.10
N PHE A 266 7.47 8.12 -14.32
CA PHE A 266 7.20 7.51 -15.61
C PHE A 266 6.46 8.55 -16.47
N PHE A 267 7.20 9.18 -17.39
CA PHE A 267 6.73 10.36 -18.13
C PHE A 267 6.75 10.15 -19.64
N GLU A 268 6.80 11.21 -20.44
CA GLU A 268 6.70 11.15 -21.92
C GLU A 268 7.69 10.18 -22.56
N ASN A 269 8.98 10.22 -22.19
CA ASN A 269 9.97 9.29 -22.76
C ASN A 269 9.65 7.81 -22.46
N ASP A 270 9.24 7.51 -21.22
CA ASP A 270 8.90 6.15 -20.82
C ASP A 270 7.58 5.70 -21.46
N SER A 271 6.59 6.58 -21.52
CA SER A 271 5.31 6.34 -22.19
C SER A 271 5.47 6.15 -23.70
N ALA A 272 6.38 6.87 -24.36
CA ALA A 272 6.63 6.71 -25.79
C ALA A 272 7.28 5.36 -26.10
N LYS A 273 8.20 4.89 -25.24
CA LYS A 273 8.77 3.53 -25.35
C LYS A 273 7.70 2.46 -25.17
N LEU A 274 6.86 2.62 -24.14
CA LEU A 274 5.75 1.72 -23.89
C LEU A 274 4.73 1.72 -25.04
N LEU A 275 4.43 2.88 -25.62
CA LEU A 275 3.56 3.00 -26.78
C LEU A 275 4.11 2.19 -27.97
N ALA A 276 5.40 2.31 -28.26
CA ALA A 276 6.03 1.52 -29.32
C ALA A 276 5.99 0.00 -29.05
N GLU A 277 6.14 -0.44 -27.78
CA GLU A 277 5.94 -1.85 -27.40
C GLU A 277 4.51 -2.31 -27.73
N VAL A 278 3.51 -1.52 -27.35
CA VAL A 278 2.08 -1.81 -27.58
C VAL A 278 1.78 -1.89 -29.09
N GLU A 279 2.22 -0.90 -29.87
CA GLU A 279 2.03 -0.86 -31.33
C GLU A 279 2.71 -2.04 -32.04
N SER A 280 3.82 -2.53 -31.50
CA SER A 280 4.53 -3.72 -32.01
C SER A 280 3.88 -5.06 -31.62
N GLY A 281 2.74 -5.03 -30.91
CA GLY A 281 2.02 -6.23 -30.47
C GLY A 281 2.50 -6.84 -29.16
N HIS A 282 3.37 -6.16 -28.40
CA HIS A 282 3.88 -6.60 -27.10
C HIS A 282 3.14 -5.94 -25.92
N GLY A 283 1.86 -5.62 -26.11
CA GLY A 283 1.01 -5.08 -25.04
C GLY A 283 0.76 -6.08 -23.91
N ARG A 284 0.52 -5.55 -22.71
CA ARG A 284 0.15 -6.29 -21.49
C ARG A 284 -1.34 -6.59 -21.43
N PHE A 285 -2.16 -5.87 -22.19
CA PHE A 285 -3.59 -6.14 -22.31
C PHE A 285 -3.95 -6.66 -23.70
N ALA A 286 -4.70 -7.76 -23.73
CA ALA A 286 -5.38 -8.19 -24.94
C ALA A 286 -6.65 -7.35 -25.16
N PRO A 287 -7.06 -7.08 -26.42
CA PRO A 287 -8.23 -6.22 -26.71
C PRO A 287 -9.50 -6.64 -25.97
N HIS A 288 -9.75 -7.94 -25.82
CA HIS A 288 -10.93 -8.46 -25.12
C HIS A 288 -10.97 -8.10 -23.62
N GLN A 289 -9.82 -7.77 -23.01
CA GLN A 289 -9.74 -7.34 -21.61
C GLN A 289 -10.11 -5.86 -21.42
N LEU A 290 -10.23 -5.09 -22.51
CA LEU A 290 -10.62 -3.68 -22.53
C LEU A 290 -12.06 -3.47 -23.04
N THR A 291 -12.77 -4.57 -23.29
CA THR A 291 -14.13 -4.59 -23.80
C THR A 291 -15.02 -5.43 -22.91
N TRP A 292 -16.27 -5.01 -22.73
CA TRP A 292 -17.31 -5.80 -22.11
C TRP A 292 -18.28 -6.29 -23.18
N THR A 293 -18.55 -7.60 -23.22
CA THR A 293 -19.54 -8.17 -24.14
C THR A 293 -20.76 -8.61 -23.34
N GLY A 294 -21.94 -8.16 -23.77
CA GLY A 294 -23.20 -8.57 -23.15
C GLY A 294 -24.29 -8.81 -24.18
N ALA A 295 -25.19 -9.72 -23.87
CA ALA A 295 -26.40 -9.96 -24.65
C ALA A 295 -27.63 -9.57 -23.81
N ALA A 296 -28.71 -9.17 -24.48
CA ALA A 296 -29.98 -9.01 -23.80
C ALA A 296 -30.48 -10.38 -23.30
N PRO A 297 -31.05 -10.49 -22.08
CA PRO A 297 -31.54 -11.77 -21.57
C PRO A 297 -32.54 -12.47 -22.51
N GLU A 298 -33.32 -11.69 -23.25
CA GLU A 298 -34.32 -12.18 -24.21
C GLU A 298 -33.74 -12.56 -25.59
N ARG A 299 -32.50 -12.17 -25.86
CA ARG A 299 -31.79 -12.43 -27.13
C ARG A 299 -30.31 -12.76 -26.84
N PRO A 300 -30.02 -13.95 -26.30
CA PRO A 300 -28.67 -14.34 -25.89
C PRO A 300 -27.67 -14.38 -27.04
N ASP A 301 -28.15 -14.51 -28.29
CA ASP A 301 -27.31 -14.53 -29.49
C ASP A 301 -26.98 -13.12 -30.03
N ASP A 302 -27.67 -12.07 -29.55
CA ASP A 302 -27.43 -10.67 -29.95
C ASP A 302 -26.36 -10.03 -29.04
N LEU A 303 -25.11 -10.47 -29.24
CA LEU A 303 -23.95 -10.00 -28.49
C LEU A 303 -23.60 -8.56 -28.87
N ARG A 304 -23.62 -7.67 -27.88
CA ARG A 304 -23.14 -6.28 -27.99
C ARG A 304 -21.81 -6.14 -27.28
N VAL A 305 -20.87 -5.47 -27.93
CA VAL A 305 -19.56 -5.13 -27.36
C VAL A 305 -19.58 -3.66 -26.96
N LEU A 306 -19.29 -3.40 -25.68
CA LEU A 306 -19.09 -2.07 -25.12
C LEU A 306 -17.61 -1.91 -24.76
N GLY A 307 -16.95 -0.87 -25.28
CA GLY A 307 -15.59 -0.53 -24.84
C GLY A 307 -15.61 0.04 -23.42
N LEU A 308 -14.66 -0.35 -22.57
CA LEU A 308 -14.49 0.22 -21.23
C LEU A 308 -13.79 1.59 -21.28
N GLY A 309 -14.26 2.49 -22.14
CA GLY A 309 -13.56 3.75 -22.46
C GLY A 309 -12.36 3.58 -23.39
N TYR A 310 -12.28 2.44 -24.08
CA TYR A 310 -11.27 2.15 -25.11
C TYR A 310 -11.33 3.21 -26.22
N THR A 311 -10.27 3.99 -26.35
CA THR A 311 -10.02 4.74 -27.58
C THR A 311 -9.31 3.81 -28.57
N PRO A 312 -9.88 3.54 -29.76
CA PRO A 312 -9.21 2.72 -30.76
C PRO A 312 -7.92 3.35 -31.29
N GLU A 313 -7.76 4.67 -31.09
CA GLU A 313 -6.58 5.42 -31.49
C GLU A 313 -5.73 5.74 -30.26
N LEU A 314 -4.54 5.15 -30.20
CA LEU A 314 -3.52 5.46 -29.20
C LEU A 314 -3.04 6.91 -29.35
N PRO A 315 -2.58 7.55 -28.26
CA PRO A 315 -2.05 8.91 -28.32
C PRO A 315 -0.78 8.99 -29.18
N GLN A 316 -0.53 10.13 -29.79
CA GLN A 316 0.71 10.37 -30.52
C GLN A 316 1.82 10.88 -29.58
N ALA A 317 3.00 10.27 -29.64
CA ALA A 317 4.18 10.72 -28.90
C ALA A 317 4.80 11.98 -29.54
N ARG A 318 4.18 13.16 -29.34
CA ARG A 318 4.67 14.44 -29.87
C ARG A 318 5.95 14.93 -29.20
N PHE A 319 6.16 14.52 -27.95
CA PHE A 319 7.34 14.85 -27.14
C PHE A 319 7.87 13.59 -26.47
N THR A 320 9.17 13.57 -26.18
CA THR A 320 9.87 12.46 -25.54
C THR A 320 10.75 12.96 -24.39
N ARG A 321 10.25 13.93 -23.62
CA ARG A 321 11.00 14.55 -22.52
C ARG A 321 11.05 13.63 -21.29
N SER A 322 12.12 13.74 -20.53
CA SER A 322 12.10 13.35 -19.12
C SER A 322 11.22 14.31 -18.31
N TYR A 323 10.79 13.89 -17.12
CA TYR A 323 10.00 14.76 -16.26
C TYR A 323 10.77 16.00 -15.82
N GLU A 324 12.07 15.88 -15.56
CA GLU A 324 12.92 17.02 -15.23
C GLU A 324 13.02 18.01 -16.38
N GLU A 325 13.19 17.54 -17.62
CA GLU A 325 13.17 18.40 -18.80
C GLU A 325 11.82 19.10 -18.98
N TYR A 326 10.71 18.38 -18.76
CA TYR A 326 9.38 18.97 -18.77
C TYR A 326 9.29 20.14 -17.78
N LEU A 327 9.63 19.91 -16.51
CA LEU A 327 9.64 20.95 -15.48
C LEU A 327 10.55 22.13 -15.87
N ARG A 328 11.69 21.87 -16.52
CA ARG A 328 12.60 22.92 -17.04
C ARG A 328 11.98 23.76 -18.14
N THR A 329 11.23 23.13 -19.03
CA THR A 329 10.62 23.82 -20.17
C THR A 329 9.35 24.57 -19.83
N THR A 330 8.67 24.21 -18.72
CA THR A 330 7.41 24.84 -18.30
C THR A 330 7.57 25.82 -17.14
N ALA A 331 8.76 25.91 -16.55
CA ALA A 331 9.07 26.92 -15.55
C ALA A 331 8.98 28.34 -16.14
N THR A 332 8.17 29.21 -15.53
CA THR A 332 8.11 30.63 -15.86
C THR A 332 9.26 31.41 -15.20
N GLU A 333 9.63 32.57 -15.74
CA GLU A 333 10.70 33.44 -15.20
C GLU A 333 10.49 33.87 -13.74
N GLU A 334 9.24 33.88 -13.25
CA GLU A 334 8.90 34.18 -11.84
C GLU A 334 9.15 33.00 -10.89
N THR A 335 9.28 31.78 -11.44
CA THR A 335 9.63 30.61 -10.65
C THR A 335 11.15 30.66 -10.44
N ASN A 336 11.64 30.68 -9.19
CA ASN A 336 13.07 30.64 -8.81
C ASN A 336 13.76 29.30 -9.15
N PHE A 337 13.42 28.76 -10.32
CA PHE A 337 13.57 27.42 -10.81
C PHE A 337 15.04 27.00 -10.97
N ILE A 338 15.88 27.87 -11.53
CA ILE A 338 17.25 27.47 -11.92
C ILE A 338 18.27 27.70 -10.80
N LYS A 339 18.07 28.67 -9.90
CA LYS A 339 19.03 28.91 -8.81
C LYS A 339 18.99 27.84 -7.72
N ARG A 340 17.84 27.23 -7.44
CA ARG A 340 17.76 26.18 -6.40
C ARG A 340 18.17 24.80 -6.91
N LEU A 341 17.84 24.45 -8.16
CA LEU A 341 18.28 23.19 -8.78
C LEU A 341 19.78 23.20 -9.13
N LYS A 342 20.35 24.32 -9.62
CA LYS A 342 21.81 24.41 -9.90
C LYS A 342 22.70 24.44 -8.65
N ILE A 343 22.19 24.77 -7.47
CA ILE A 343 22.98 24.70 -6.22
C ILE A 343 23.13 23.24 -5.74
N GLN A 344 22.30 22.30 -6.23
CA GLN A 344 22.31 20.89 -5.82
C GLN A 344 23.06 19.92 -6.73
N ASP A 345 23.59 20.36 -7.88
CA ASP A 345 24.67 19.61 -8.57
C ASP A 345 26.02 19.71 -7.82
N GLY A 346 26.05 20.41 -6.68
CA GLY A 346 27.26 20.73 -5.91
C GLY A 346 27.17 20.52 -4.39
N LEU A 347 26.20 19.77 -3.87
CA LEU A 347 26.23 19.37 -2.46
C LEU A 347 25.97 17.88 -2.29
N GLY A 348 27.04 17.19 -1.90
CA GLY A 348 26.91 16.05 -1.01
C GLY A 348 26.15 16.48 0.24
N ILE A 349 24.87 16.11 0.33
CA ILE A 349 24.15 15.78 1.56
C ILE A 349 23.39 14.50 1.28
#